data_AF-A0A0D6E6Q6-F1
#
_entry.id   AF-A0A0D6E6Q6-F1
#
_cell.length_a   1.000
_cell.length_b   1.000
_cell.length_c   1.000
_cell.angle_alpha   90.00
_cell.angle_beta   90.00
_cell.angle_gamma   90.00
#
_symmetry.space_group_name_H-M   'P 1'
#
loop_
_entity.id
_entity.type
_entity.pdbx_description
1 polymer ?
#
loop_
_entity_poly.entity_id
_entity_poly.type
_entity_poly.pdbx_seq_one_letter_code
_entity_poly.pdbx_strand_id
1 'polypeptide(L)'
;MPSDHTPQHDPLERIFAYRAFDLRDRFSQPLETFRQALECLQSDNAYLPDMSGEIVAYLRGGRAVPIPEHLFIQQSGSSGSVVPKVDNDRVCNAVDAWLRETLSRENEDTVNASTLRPSRLNILLDQCDPNAPEPDDIQAWQHMGQVGREIIEAPGREDIWDAAVKAMGEVQARRWMKTSHPKLNGNSPNLCIEEDPTRVYELVLQMDTGTG
;
A
#
# COMPACT_ATOMS: atom_id res chain seq x y z
N MET A 1 -52.45 13.56 24.96
CA MET A 1 -51.29 12.80 24.47
C MET A 1 -50.63 13.67 23.42
N PRO A 2 -49.52 14.36 23.71
CA PRO A 2 -48.76 15.02 22.65
C PRO A 2 -48.07 13.93 21.84
N SER A 3 -48.32 13.90 20.53
CA SER A 3 -47.61 13.01 19.62
C SER A 3 -46.17 13.52 19.53
N ASP A 4 -45.21 12.71 19.99
CA ASP A 4 -43.77 12.95 19.77
C ASP A 4 -43.50 12.95 18.25
N HIS A 5 -43.55 14.12 17.63
CA HIS A 5 -43.00 14.36 16.30
C HIS A 5 -41.50 14.58 16.46
N THR A 6 -40.74 13.51 16.62
CA THR A 6 -39.31 13.56 16.34
C THR A 6 -39.16 13.87 14.86
N PRO A 7 -38.53 15.00 14.45
CA PRO A 7 -38.28 15.26 13.05
C PRO A 7 -37.43 14.12 12.50
N GLN A 8 -38.00 13.36 11.57
CA GLN A 8 -37.32 12.28 10.87
C GLN A 8 -36.30 12.92 9.92
N HIS A 9 -35.11 13.23 10.45
CA HIS A 9 -33.97 13.73 9.67
C HIS A 9 -33.66 12.72 8.56
N ASP A 10 -33.46 13.18 7.31
CA ASP A 10 -33.02 12.31 6.22
C ASP A 10 -31.68 11.67 6.64
N PRO A 11 -31.57 10.33 6.70
CA PRO A 11 -30.34 9.66 7.10
C PRO A 11 -29.11 10.13 6.31
N LEU A 12 -29.29 10.57 5.07
CA LEU A 12 -28.21 11.09 4.22
C LEU A 12 -27.53 12.33 4.79
N GLU A 13 -28.22 13.15 5.61
CA GLU A 13 -27.63 14.35 6.23
C GLU A 13 -26.53 14.02 7.25
N ARG A 14 -26.39 12.74 7.62
CA ARG A 14 -25.27 12.25 8.46
C ARG A 14 -23.96 12.18 7.68
N ILE A 15 -24.02 12.12 6.35
CA ILE A 15 -22.86 12.11 5.46
C ILE A 15 -22.36 13.54 5.33
N PHE A 16 -21.06 13.74 5.56
CA PHE A 16 -20.45 15.08 5.45
C PHE A 16 -19.42 15.19 4.32
N ALA A 17 -18.95 14.06 3.80
CA ALA A 17 -17.99 14.02 2.71
C ALA A 17 -18.01 12.66 2.01
N TYR A 18 -17.55 12.66 0.77
CA TYR A 18 -17.24 11.49 -0.02
C TYR A 18 -15.75 11.49 -0.37
N ARG A 19 -15.24 10.30 -0.67
CA ARG A 19 -13.91 10.10 -1.22
C ARG A 19 -13.98 9.05 -2.31
N ALA A 20 -13.41 9.37 -3.46
CA ALA A 20 -13.12 8.40 -4.51
C ALA A 20 -11.67 7.93 -4.37
N PHE A 21 -11.42 6.67 -4.64
CA PHE A 21 -10.09 6.07 -4.73
C PHE A 21 -9.91 5.46 -6.10
N ASP A 22 -8.88 5.92 -6.82
CA ASP A 22 -8.25 5.15 -7.89
C ASP A 22 -6.98 4.47 -7.33
N LEU A 23 -6.34 3.60 -8.10
CA LEU A 23 -5.15 2.88 -7.60
C LEU A 23 -4.01 3.81 -7.17
N ARG A 24 -3.97 5.03 -7.71
CA ARG A 24 -2.93 6.02 -7.38
C ARG A 24 -3.35 6.98 -6.28
N ASP A 25 -4.61 6.91 -5.81
CA ASP A 25 -5.22 7.76 -4.79
C ASP A 25 -4.95 9.26 -5.02
N ARG A 26 -5.21 9.75 -6.24
CA ARG A 26 -4.78 11.11 -6.68
C ARG A 26 -5.86 12.19 -6.66
N PHE A 27 -7.10 11.83 -6.37
CA PHE A 27 -8.19 12.81 -6.45
C PHE A 27 -8.12 13.84 -5.33
N SER A 28 -8.42 15.10 -5.66
CA SER A 28 -8.58 16.17 -4.67
C SER A 28 -9.79 15.91 -3.79
N GLN A 29 -9.61 15.97 -2.47
CA GLN A 29 -10.60 15.58 -1.47
C GLN A 29 -10.66 16.62 -0.33
N PRO A 30 -11.75 16.65 0.47
CA PRO A 30 -12.96 15.82 0.38
C PRO A 30 -13.89 16.23 -0.77
N LEU A 31 -14.76 15.31 -1.20
CA LEU A 31 -15.80 15.57 -2.20
C LEU A 31 -17.14 15.77 -1.47
N GLU A 32 -17.97 16.71 -1.94
CA GLU A 32 -19.21 17.07 -1.25
C GLU A 32 -20.37 16.13 -1.61
N THR A 33 -20.33 15.55 -2.80
CA THR A 33 -21.40 14.69 -3.32
C THR A 33 -20.88 13.38 -3.88
N PHE A 34 -21.73 12.35 -3.85
CA PHE A 34 -21.44 11.09 -4.53
C PHE A 34 -21.17 11.29 -6.03
N ARG A 35 -21.91 12.18 -6.69
CA ARG A 35 -21.70 12.51 -8.11
C ARG A 35 -20.27 12.97 -8.40
N GLN A 36 -19.73 13.88 -7.58
CA GLN A 36 -18.35 14.34 -7.75
C GLN A 36 -17.36 13.19 -7.62
N ALA A 37 -17.59 12.26 -6.67
CA ALA A 37 -16.78 11.06 -6.52
C ALA A 37 -16.87 10.11 -7.72
N LEU A 38 -18.07 9.91 -8.26
CA LEU A 38 -18.26 9.12 -9.47
C LEU A 38 -17.56 9.77 -10.67
N GLU A 39 -17.68 11.08 -10.82
CA GLU A 39 -17.05 11.83 -11.92
C GLU A 39 -15.51 11.84 -11.82
N CYS A 40 -14.94 11.74 -10.61
CA CYS A 40 -13.51 11.49 -10.43
C CYS A 40 -13.10 10.16 -11.06
N LEU A 41 -13.80 9.06 -10.77
CA LEU A 41 -13.54 7.74 -11.33
C LEU A 41 -13.80 7.66 -12.85
N GLN A 42 -14.69 8.50 -13.38
CA GLN A 42 -15.00 8.63 -14.82
C GLN A 42 -14.06 9.59 -15.56
N SER A 43 -13.08 10.20 -14.88
CA SER A 43 -12.18 11.16 -15.50
C SER A 43 -11.03 10.47 -16.23
N ASP A 44 -10.49 11.12 -17.25
CA ASP A 44 -9.31 10.62 -17.99
C ASP A 44 -8.05 10.48 -17.09
N ASN A 45 -8.06 11.13 -15.93
CA ASN A 45 -6.98 11.06 -14.94
C ASN A 45 -7.08 9.85 -14.01
N ALA A 46 -8.21 9.14 -13.99
CA ALA A 46 -8.42 7.97 -13.14
C ALA A 46 -7.55 6.81 -13.63
N TYR A 47 -6.77 6.20 -12.73
CA TYR A 47 -6.02 4.99 -13.01
C TYR A 47 -6.66 3.78 -12.34
N LEU A 48 -7.46 3.03 -13.10
CA LEU A 48 -8.28 1.91 -12.64
C LEU A 48 -7.90 0.60 -13.36
N PRO A 49 -6.69 0.04 -13.16
CA PRO A 49 -6.40 -1.29 -13.67
C PRO A 49 -7.35 -2.30 -13.01
N ASP A 50 -7.84 -3.25 -13.81
CA ASP A 50 -8.86 -4.23 -13.41
C ASP A 50 -10.12 -3.62 -12.75
N MET A 51 -10.32 -2.31 -12.95
CA MET A 51 -11.50 -1.54 -12.56
C MET A 51 -11.70 -1.47 -11.04
N SER A 52 -10.59 -1.38 -10.30
CA SER A 52 -10.49 -1.33 -8.84
C SER A 52 -10.90 0.02 -8.20
N GLY A 53 -11.97 0.65 -8.66
CA GLY A 53 -12.41 1.97 -8.17
C GLY A 53 -13.29 1.86 -6.92
N GLU A 54 -13.00 2.65 -5.88
CA GLU A 54 -13.79 2.67 -4.64
C GLU A 54 -14.37 4.07 -4.38
N ILE A 55 -15.58 4.13 -3.84
CA ILE A 55 -16.16 5.36 -3.30
C ILE A 55 -16.60 5.11 -1.86
N VAL A 56 -16.23 6.01 -0.95
CA VAL A 56 -16.56 5.94 0.47
C VAL A 56 -17.34 7.18 0.88
N ALA A 57 -18.44 6.99 1.62
CA ALA A 57 -19.18 8.04 2.30
C ALA A 57 -18.72 8.16 3.77
N TYR A 58 -18.28 9.34 4.20
CA TYR A 58 -17.89 9.61 5.58
C TYR A 58 -19.04 10.19 6.39
N LEU A 59 -19.27 9.58 7.56
CA LEU A 59 -20.30 9.97 8.51
C LEU A 59 -19.71 10.79 9.65
N ARG A 60 -20.51 11.72 10.18
CA ARG A 60 -20.16 12.39 11.43
C ARG A 60 -19.98 11.36 12.55
N GLY A 61 -18.93 11.52 13.35
CA GLY A 61 -18.56 10.58 14.42
C GLY A 61 -17.49 9.54 14.03
N GLY A 62 -16.74 9.76 12.95
CA GLY A 62 -15.57 8.93 12.60
C GLY A 62 -15.90 7.59 11.95
N ARG A 63 -17.15 7.40 11.52
CA ARG A 63 -17.60 6.22 10.79
C ARG A 63 -17.58 6.48 9.28
N ALA A 64 -17.54 5.40 8.52
CA ALA A 64 -17.57 5.44 7.06
C ALA A 64 -18.40 4.28 6.50
N VAL A 65 -18.90 4.48 5.29
CA VAL A 65 -19.69 3.50 4.54
C VAL A 65 -19.08 3.38 3.14
N PRO A 66 -18.37 2.28 2.85
CA PRO A 66 -17.94 1.96 1.49
C PRO A 66 -19.16 1.70 0.62
N ILE A 67 -19.23 2.35 -0.53
CA ILE A 67 -20.34 2.21 -1.46
C ILE A 67 -20.07 0.97 -2.33
N PRO A 68 -21.04 0.04 -2.47
CA PRO A 68 -20.86 -1.17 -3.25
C PRO A 68 -20.50 -0.87 -4.71
N GLU A 69 -19.38 -1.43 -5.16
CA GLU A 69 -18.84 -1.22 -6.51
C GLU A 69 -19.85 -1.57 -7.61
N HIS A 70 -20.64 -2.62 -7.43
CA HIS A 70 -21.63 -3.06 -8.42
C HIS A 70 -22.72 -2.00 -8.74
N LEU A 71 -22.85 -0.95 -7.92
CA LEU A 71 -23.76 0.16 -8.19
C LEU A 71 -23.19 1.12 -9.26
N PHE A 72 -21.87 1.23 -9.39
CA PHE A 72 -21.21 2.20 -10.27
C PHE A 72 -20.11 1.61 -11.17
N ILE A 73 -19.79 0.32 -11.04
CA ILE A 73 -18.92 -0.46 -11.92
C ILE A 73 -19.77 -1.58 -12.53
N GLN A 74 -19.88 -1.55 -13.86
CA GLN A 74 -20.54 -2.59 -14.64
C GLN A 74 -19.51 -3.65 -15.03
N GLN A 75 -19.82 -4.92 -14.78
CA GLN A 75 -19.00 -6.04 -15.24
C GLN A 75 -19.50 -6.52 -16.61
N SER A 76 -18.58 -6.64 -17.58
CA SER A 76 -18.81 -7.21 -18.91
C SER A 76 -17.79 -8.31 -19.18
N GLY A 77 -18.14 -9.56 -18.85
CA GLY A 77 -17.23 -10.70 -18.97
C GLY A 77 -16.12 -10.65 -17.92
N SER A 78 -14.86 -10.66 -18.36
CA SER A 78 -13.67 -10.57 -17.51
C SER A 78 -13.20 -9.13 -17.25
N SER A 79 -13.96 -8.13 -17.69
CA SER A 79 -13.59 -6.72 -17.56
C SER A 79 -14.73 -5.92 -16.95
N GLY A 80 -14.42 -5.14 -15.91
CA GLY A 80 -15.30 -4.10 -15.40
C GLY A 80 -15.27 -2.85 -16.28
N SER A 81 -16.15 -1.89 -16.02
CA SER A 81 -15.99 -0.49 -16.42
C SER A 81 -16.84 0.38 -15.52
N VAL A 82 -16.33 1.55 -15.13
CA VAL A 82 -17.18 2.55 -14.46
C VAL A 82 -18.32 2.91 -15.40
N VAL A 83 -19.55 2.98 -14.88
CA VAL A 83 -20.75 3.35 -15.64
C VAL A 83 -20.52 4.67 -16.39
N PRO A 84 -21.05 4.84 -17.61
CA PRO A 84 -20.87 6.06 -18.38
C PRO A 84 -21.63 7.24 -17.75
N LYS A 85 -21.17 8.48 -18.01
CA LYS A 85 -21.76 9.71 -17.44
C LYS A 85 -23.27 9.87 -17.68
N VAL A 86 -23.78 9.28 -18.77
CA VAL A 86 -25.22 9.29 -19.09
C VAL A 86 -26.07 8.58 -18.04
N ASP A 87 -25.50 7.64 -17.29
CA ASP A 87 -26.19 6.88 -16.25
C ASP A 87 -26.05 7.49 -14.85
N ASN A 88 -25.37 8.64 -14.69
CA ASN A 88 -25.07 9.22 -13.39
C ASN A 88 -26.33 9.49 -12.55
N ASP A 89 -27.42 9.96 -13.15
CA ASP A 89 -28.68 10.22 -12.43
C ASP A 89 -29.27 8.93 -11.86
N ARG A 90 -29.27 7.86 -12.66
CA ARG A 90 -29.77 6.55 -12.24
C ARG A 90 -28.91 5.98 -11.11
N VAL A 91 -27.59 6.09 -11.23
CA VAL A 91 -26.64 5.57 -10.25
C VAL A 91 -26.71 6.36 -8.94
N CYS A 92 -26.78 7.69 -9.00
CA CYS A 92 -26.97 8.54 -7.82
C CYS A 92 -28.24 8.17 -7.07
N ASN A 93 -29.37 8.00 -7.77
CA ASN A 93 -30.63 7.62 -7.15
C ASN A 93 -30.57 6.23 -6.49
N ALA A 94 -29.89 5.26 -7.13
CA ALA A 94 -29.71 3.92 -6.58
C ALA A 94 -28.83 3.94 -5.32
N VAL A 95 -27.74 4.71 -5.34
CA VAL A 95 -26.84 4.89 -4.20
C VAL A 95 -27.52 5.61 -3.05
N ASP A 96 -28.29 6.66 -3.31
CA ASP A 96 -29.06 7.36 -2.28
C ASP A 96 -30.09 6.44 -1.61
N ALA A 97 -30.80 5.63 -2.39
CA ALA A 97 -31.74 4.64 -1.86
C ALA A 97 -31.03 3.61 -0.97
N TRP A 98 -29.90 3.06 -1.46
CA TRP A 98 -29.08 2.11 -0.73
C TRP A 98 -28.49 2.71 0.56
N LEU A 99 -27.99 3.95 0.51
CA LEU A 99 -27.46 4.67 1.67
C LEU A 99 -28.54 4.92 2.71
N ARG A 100 -29.76 5.32 2.32
CA ARG A 100 -30.87 5.50 3.26
C ARG A 100 -31.22 4.21 3.98
N GLU A 101 -31.28 3.09 3.27
CA GLU A 101 -31.52 1.78 3.86
C GLU A 101 -30.38 1.39 4.81
N THR A 102 -29.14 1.50 4.36
CA THR A 102 -27.93 1.14 5.11
C THR A 102 -27.79 1.95 6.39
N LEU A 103 -27.98 3.27 6.31
CA LEU A 103 -27.87 4.17 7.46
C LEU A 103 -29.04 4.02 8.45
N SER A 104 -30.18 3.49 8.01
CA SER A 104 -31.32 3.19 8.89
C SER A 104 -31.11 1.92 9.72
N ARG A 105 -30.19 1.02 9.33
CA ARG A 105 -29.85 -0.21 10.05
C ARG A 105 -28.79 -0.02 11.16
N GLU A 106 -28.24 1.19 11.26
CA GLU A 106 -27.34 1.78 12.28
C GLU A 106 -26.13 1.01 12.85
N ASN A 107 -25.90 -0.30 12.65
CA ASN A 107 -24.79 -1.00 13.33
C ASN A 107 -24.01 -2.09 12.57
N GLU A 108 -24.49 -2.65 11.46
CA GLU A 108 -23.77 -3.76 10.79
C GLU A 108 -22.82 -3.30 9.67
N ASP A 109 -23.20 -2.26 8.93
CA ASP A 109 -22.58 -1.94 7.64
C ASP A 109 -21.64 -0.71 7.69
N THR A 110 -21.52 -0.06 8.86
CA THR A 110 -20.59 1.06 9.04
C THR A 110 -19.25 0.58 9.58
N VAL A 111 -18.16 1.05 8.98
CA VAL A 111 -16.79 0.75 9.43
C VAL A 111 -16.14 1.95 10.09
N ASN A 112 -15.11 1.71 10.90
CA ASN A 112 -14.26 2.79 11.40
C ASN A 112 -13.50 3.41 10.22
N ALA A 113 -13.61 4.73 10.05
CA ALA A 113 -12.95 5.45 8.95
C ALA A 113 -11.43 5.24 8.94
N SER A 114 -10.82 5.07 10.12
CA SER A 114 -9.38 4.78 10.27
C SER A 114 -8.95 3.41 9.73
N THR A 115 -9.90 2.48 9.52
CA THR A 115 -9.64 1.14 8.97
C THR A 115 -9.78 1.08 7.45
N LEU A 116 -10.29 2.15 6.83
CA LEU A 116 -10.29 2.32 5.38
C LEU A 116 -8.92 2.86 4.96
N ARG A 117 -8.05 1.97 4.49
CA ARG A 117 -6.79 2.33 3.82
C ARG A 117 -6.93 2.22 2.30
N PRO A 118 -6.08 2.95 1.53
CA PRO A 118 -6.24 3.26 0.08
C PRO A 118 -6.06 2.10 -0.91
N SER A 119 -6.25 0.89 -0.43
CA SER A 119 -6.19 -0.41 -1.10
C SER A 119 -5.96 -1.32 0.09
N ARG A 120 -6.90 -2.21 0.38
CA ARG A 120 -6.61 -3.26 1.36
C ARG A 120 -5.59 -4.17 0.68
N LEU A 121 -4.31 -3.82 0.83
CA LEU A 121 -3.17 -4.71 0.59
C LEU A 121 -3.49 -6.09 1.17
N ASN A 122 -4.12 -6.14 2.34
CA ASN A 122 -4.59 -7.37 2.96
C ASN A 122 -5.63 -8.17 2.14
N ILE A 123 -6.54 -7.52 1.40
CA ILE A 123 -7.47 -8.22 0.49
C ILE A 123 -6.73 -8.73 -0.75
N LEU A 124 -5.81 -7.95 -1.30
CA LEU A 124 -4.96 -8.40 -2.42
C LEU A 124 -4.05 -9.56 -1.98
N LEU A 125 -3.53 -9.51 -0.74
CA LEU A 125 -2.72 -10.57 -0.13
C LEU A 125 -3.55 -11.81 0.21
N ASP A 126 -4.80 -11.68 0.62
CA ASP A 126 -5.72 -12.81 0.86
C ASP A 126 -6.11 -13.52 -0.46
N GLN A 127 -6.05 -12.82 -1.59
CA GLN A 127 -6.30 -13.38 -2.93
C GLN A 127 -5.03 -13.97 -3.58
N CYS A 128 -3.85 -13.73 -3.02
CA CYS A 128 -2.62 -14.38 -3.46
C CYS A 128 -2.62 -15.85 -3.01
N ASP A 129 -2.47 -16.79 -3.96
CA ASP A 129 -2.19 -18.19 -3.61
C ASP A 129 -0.78 -18.28 -3.03
N PRO A 130 -0.60 -18.65 -1.74
CA PRO A 130 0.72 -18.79 -1.13
C PRO A 130 1.55 -19.91 -1.74
N ASN A 131 0.94 -20.79 -2.55
CA ASN A 131 1.59 -21.87 -3.27
C ASN A 131 1.70 -21.59 -4.78
N ALA A 132 1.35 -20.38 -5.24
CA ALA A 132 1.58 -20.02 -6.63
C ALA A 132 3.06 -20.22 -6.96
N PRO A 133 3.39 -20.89 -8.08
CA PRO A 133 4.76 -20.99 -8.52
C PRO A 133 5.29 -19.57 -8.72
N GLU A 134 6.38 -19.26 -8.03
CA GLU A 134 7.02 -17.96 -8.14
C GLU A 134 7.41 -17.73 -9.60
N PRO A 135 6.93 -16.66 -10.26
CA PRO A 135 7.25 -16.40 -11.65
C PRO A 135 8.77 -16.35 -11.85
N ASP A 136 9.24 -16.90 -12.97
CA ASP A 136 10.67 -16.92 -13.31
C ASP A 136 11.30 -15.52 -13.24
N ASP A 137 10.52 -14.47 -13.48
CA ASP A 137 10.92 -13.07 -13.39
C ASP A 137 11.25 -12.61 -11.95
N ILE A 138 10.53 -13.12 -10.95
CA ILE A 138 10.78 -12.82 -9.52
C ILE A 138 12.01 -13.57 -9.05
N GLN A 139 12.17 -14.84 -9.44
CA GLN A 139 13.40 -15.59 -9.15
C GLN A 139 14.60 -14.94 -9.83
N ALA A 140 14.47 -14.55 -11.09
CA ALA A 140 15.52 -13.82 -11.82
C ALA A 140 15.85 -12.47 -11.16
N TRP A 141 14.88 -11.78 -10.57
CA TRP A 141 15.11 -10.54 -9.82
C TRP A 141 15.78 -10.77 -8.47
N GLN A 142 15.39 -11.80 -7.72
CA GLN A 142 16.02 -12.18 -6.44
C GLN A 142 17.45 -12.69 -6.63
N HIS A 143 17.71 -13.38 -7.74
CA HIS A 143 19.02 -13.89 -8.13
C HIS A 143 19.82 -12.92 -8.99
N MET A 144 19.25 -11.76 -9.32
CA MET A 144 20.00 -10.68 -9.93
C MET A 144 21.04 -10.20 -8.92
N GLY A 145 22.29 -10.06 -9.34
CA GLY A 145 23.32 -9.44 -8.51
C GLY A 145 22.84 -8.07 -8.03
N GLN A 146 23.35 -7.58 -6.89
CA GLN A 146 23.01 -6.26 -6.36
C GLN A 146 23.47 -5.14 -7.31
N VAL A 147 22.73 -4.91 -8.39
CA VAL A 147 22.92 -3.77 -9.29
C VAL A 147 21.90 -2.70 -8.93
N GLY A 148 22.39 -1.51 -8.59
CA GLY A 148 21.56 -0.33 -8.26
C GLY A 148 21.27 -0.10 -6.77
N ARG A 149 21.82 -0.90 -5.84
CA ARG A 149 21.91 -0.52 -4.42
C ARG A 149 23.21 0.22 -4.15
N GLU A 150 23.38 1.35 -4.82
CA GLU A 150 24.47 2.24 -4.45
C GLU A 150 24.22 2.69 -3.00
N ILE A 151 25.21 2.48 -2.15
CA ILE A 151 25.15 2.91 -0.77
C ILE A 151 25.15 4.44 -0.78
N ILE A 152 23.99 5.06 -0.57
CA ILE A 152 23.78 6.51 -0.63
C ILE A 152 24.62 7.23 0.46
N GLU A 153 24.89 6.54 1.57
CA GLU A 153 25.73 7.01 2.67
C GLU A 153 26.72 5.92 3.08
N ALA A 154 28.02 6.21 3.04
CA ALA A 154 29.07 5.25 3.38
C ALA A 154 28.80 4.56 4.72
N PRO A 155 28.92 3.22 4.81
CA PRO A 155 28.55 2.48 6.00
C PRO A 155 29.41 2.88 7.18
N GLY A 156 28.79 3.07 8.35
CA GLY A 156 29.51 3.36 9.58
C GLY A 156 30.33 2.16 10.06
N ARG A 157 31.27 2.43 10.96
CA ARG A 157 32.07 1.38 11.61
C ARG A 157 31.21 0.33 12.31
N GLU A 158 30.10 0.76 12.92
CA GLU A 158 29.15 -0.12 13.59
C GLU A 158 28.39 -1.00 12.59
N ASP A 159 27.98 -0.46 11.44
CA ASP A 159 27.33 -1.24 10.38
C ASP A 159 28.25 -2.34 9.83
N ILE A 160 29.53 -2.00 9.63
CA ILE A 160 30.57 -2.95 9.18
C ILE A 160 30.80 -4.03 10.25
N TRP A 161 30.81 -3.64 11.52
CA TRP A 161 30.96 -4.58 12.62
C TRP A 161 29.79 -5.56 12.69
N ASP A 162 28.57 -5.06 12.66
CA ASP A 162 27.36 -5.87 12.76
C ASP A 162 27.24 -6.83 11.57
N ALA A 163 27.56 -6.36 10.36
CA ALA A 163 27.63 -7.21 9.18
C ALA A 163 28.69 -8.32 9.33
N ALA A 164 29.85 -8.02 9.89
CA ALA A 164 30.90 -9.01 10.09
C ALA A 164 30.49 -10.05 11.14
N VAL A 165 29.91 -9.62 12.27
CA VAL A 165 29.39 -10.52 13.30
C VAL A 165 28.31 -11.43 12.72
N LYS A 166 27.43 -10.90 11.88
CA LYS A 166 26.38 -11.68 11.21
C LYS A 166 26.96 -12.72 10.25
N ALA A 167 27.94 -12.36 9.42
CA ALA A 167 28.48 -13.23 8.38
C ALA A 167 29.35 -14.39 8.92
N MET A 168 30.13 -14.17 9.98
CA MET A 168 31.11 -15.17 10.45
C MET A 168 31.07 -15.47 11.96
N GLY A 169 30.22 -14.79 12.72
CA GLY A 169 30.17 -14.87 14.17
C GLY A 169 31.18 -13.95 14.86
N GLU A 170 30.88 -13.53 16.09
CA GLU A 170 31.62 -12.47 16.79
C GLU A 170 33.11 -12.78 16.97
N VAL A 171 33.46 -14.02 17.31
CA VAL A 171 34.85 -14.42 17.56
C VAL A 171 35.69 -14.38 16.28
N GLN A 172 35.15 -14.88 15.18
CA GLN A 172 35.78 -14.84 13.86
C GLN A 172 35.84 -13.41 13.33
N ALA A 173 34.79 -12.61 13.50
CA ALA A 173 34.76 -11.20 13.11
C ALA A 173 35.85 -10.39 13.82
N ARG A 174 35.98 -10.55 15.16
CA ARG A 174 37.06 -9.94 15.96
C ARG A 174 38.45 -10.25 15.39
N ARG A 175 38.68 -11.49 14.96
CA ARG A 175 39.95 -11.94 14.41
C ARG A 175 40.16 -11.40 13.00
N TRP A 176 39.17 -11.53 12.14
CA TRP A 176 39.22 -11.08 10.75
C TRP A 176 39.50 -9.58 10.64
N MET A 177 38.83 -8.77 11.47
CA MET A 177 39.00 -7.31 11.50
C MET A 177 40.42 -6.84 11.83
N LYS A 178 41.22 -7.69 12.49
CA LYS A 178 42.62 -7.42 12.87
C LYS A 178 43.64 -8.13 11.99
N THR A 179 43.19 -9.02 11.11
CA THR A 179 44.08 -9.83 10.27
C THR A 179 44.29 -9.13 8.93
N SER A 180 45.52 -9.15 8.41
CA SER A 180 45.82 -8.63 7.09
C SER A 180 45.01 -9.36 6.02
N HIS A 181 44.45 -8.60 5.08
CA HIS A 181 43.63 -9.16 4.02
C HIS A 181 44.23 -8.88 2.63
N PRO A 182 44.43 -9.90 1.77
CA PRO A 182 45.02 -9.70 0.44
C PRO A 182 44.24 -8.70 -0.43
N LYS A 183 42.90 -8.73 -0.36
CA LYS A 183 42.02 -7.78 -1.08
C LYS A 183 42.05 -6.35 -0.50
N LEU A 184 42.74 -6.13 0.62
CA LEU A 184 43.00 -4.83 1.26
C LEU A 184 44.50 -4.48 1.22
N ASN A 185 45.24 -4.95 0.21
CA ASN A 185 46.68 -4.71 0.05
C ASN A 185 47.54 -5.16 1.24
N GLY A 186 47.08 -6.17 1.99
CA GLY A 186 47.78 -6.65 3.18
C GLY A 186 47.51 -5.84 4.44
N ASN A 187 46.65 -4.82 4.40
CA ASN A 187 46.19 -4.10 5.58
C ASN A 187 45.05 -4.85 6.27
N SER A 188 44.86 -4.57 7.56
CA SER A 188 43.72 -5.09 8.32
C SER A 188 42.45 -4.28 8.05
N PRO A 189 41.27 -4.91 8.01
CA PRO A 189 39.98 -4.20 7.87
C PRO A 189 39.82 -3.00 8.81
N ASN A 190 40.24 -3.09 10.07
CA ASN A 190 40.17 -1.98 11.02
C ASN A 190 40.92 -0.71 10.60
N LEU A 191 41.98 -0.85 9.81
CA LEU A 191 42.74 0.30 9.29
C LEU A 191 42.05 0.87 8.04
N CYS A 192 41.49 -0.01 7.21
CA CYS A 192 40.84 0.38 5.97
C CYS A 192 39.46 1.03 6.17
N ILE A 193 38.81 0.83 7.33
CA ILE A 193 37.50 1.46 7.61
C ILE A 193 37.57 2.99 7.61
N GLU A 194 38.70 3.56 8.05
CA GLU A 194 38.86 5.03 8.11
C GLU A 194 39.11 5.64 6.72
N GLU A 195 39.64 4.85 5.78
CA GLU A 195 40.00 5.30 4.42
C GLU A 195 38.92 4.95 3.38
N ASP A 196 38.38 3.74 3.46
CA ASP A 196 37.39 3.20 2.52
C ASP A 196 36.46 2.19 3.24
N PRO A 197 35.51 2.70 4.04
CA PRO A 197 34.57 1.85 4.80
C PRO A 197 33.69 0.99 3.88
N THR A 198 33.30 1.53 2.72
CA THR A 198 32.50 0.83 1.71
C THR A 198 33.21 -0.42 1.23
N ARG A 199 34.51 -0.33 0.94
CA ARG A 199 35.29 -1.48 0.47
C ARG A 199 35.39 -2.60 1.50
N VAL A 200 35.50 -2.25 2.78
CA VAL A 200 35.50 -3.23 3.87
C VAL A 200 34.13 -3.88 4.01
N TYR A 201 33.06 -3.10 3.91
CA TYR A 201 31.68 -3.59 3.98
C TYR A 201 31.36 -4.58 2.86
N GLU A 202 31.73 -4.27 1.61
CA GLU A 202 31.55 -5.17 0.47
C GLU A 202 32.25 -6.52 0.67
N LEU A 203 33.46 -6.52 1.23
CA LEU A 203 34.21 -7.75 1.50
C LEU A 203 33.50 -8.63 2.52
N VAL A 204 32.87 -8.02 3.53
CA VAL A 204 32.05 -8.74 4.51
C VAL A 204 30.81 -9.34 3.86
N LEU A 205 30.11 -8.59 3.00
CA LEU A 205 28.94 -9.09 2.28
C LEU A 205 29.27 -10.28 1.37
N GLN A 206 30.43 -10.27 0.71
CA GLN A 206 30.90 -11.41 -0.11
C GLN A 206 31.11 -12.70 0.70
N MET A 207 31.38 -12.59 2.01
CA MET A 207 31.57 -13.76 2.89
C MET A 207 30.25 -14.37 3.34
N ASP A 208 29.18 -13.57 3.40
CA ASP A 208 27.82 -14.02 3.72
C ASP A 208 27.19 -14.83 2.55
N THR A 209 27.59 -14.52 1.31
CA THR A 209 27.04 -15.16 0.09
C THR A 209 27.77 -16.44 -0.35
N GLY A 210 28.76 -16.93 0.39
CA GLY A 210 29.43 -18.20 0.11
C GLY A 210 30.25 -18.26 -1.20
N THR A 211 30.52 -17.11 -1.82
CA THR A 211 31.41 -17.03 -2.99
C THR A 211 32.81 -16.67 -2.54
N GLY A 212 33.55 -17.69 -2.09
CA GLY A 212 35.00 -17.63 -1.84
C GLY A 212 35.81 -17.77 -3.12
#